data_AF-A0A2V9P6W9-F1
#
_entry.id   AF-A0A2V9P6W9-F1
#
_cell.length_a   1.000
_cell.length_b   1.000
_cell.length_c   1.000
_cell.angle_alpha   90.00
_cell.angle_beta   90.00
_cell.angle_gamma   90.00
#
_symmetry.space_group_name_H-M   'P 1'
#
loop_
_entity.id
_entity.type
_entity.pdbx_description
1 polymer ?
#
loop_
_entity_poly.entity_id
_entity_poly.type
_entity_poly.pdbx_seq_one_letter_code
_entity_poly.pdbx_strand_id
1 'polypeptide(L)'
;MEIDLGWAHEAKSDPLAYFAKYPGRFPLVHVKDFDKNDMMTEVGSGVIDWKAIFAKADIAGIKHYFVEHDQPMMPLESIQKSYAYLEKLRF
;
A
#
# COMPACT_ATOMS: atom_id res chain seq x y z
N MET A 1 -2.65 13.26 8.18
CA MET A 1 -1.64 12.31 8.67
C MET A 1 -1.30 11.38 7.53
N GLU A 2 -0.11 10.82 7.56
CA GLU A 2 0.34 9.82 6.59
C GLU A 2 0.40 8.47 7.27
N ILE A 3 -0.07 7.42 6.59
CA ILE A 3 0.01 6.04 7.08
C ILE A 3 0.77 5.19 6.09
N ASP A 4 1.66 4.38 6.63
CA ASP A 4 2.34 3.35 5.87
C ASP A 4 1.52 2.06 5.90
N LEU A 5 0.91 1.73 4.76
CA LEU A 5 0.00 0.58 4.68
C LEU A 5 0.79 -0.74 4.65
N GLY A 6 2.03 -0.72 4.14
CA GLY A 6 2.93 -1.85 4.18
C GLY A 6 3.36 -2.17 5.60
N TRP A 7 3.85 -1.17 6.35
CA TRP A 7 4.24 -1.40 7.74
C TRP A 7 3.06 -1.68 8.67
N ALA A 8 1.86 -1.16 8.38
CA ALA A 8 0.66 -1.57 9.10
C ALA A 8 0.39 -3.08 8.91
N HIS A 9 0.54 -3.60 7.69
CA HIS A 9 0.41 -5.03 7.41
C HIS A 9 1.46 -5.87 8.15
N GLU A 10 2.74 -5.49 8.07
CA GLU A 10 3.86 -6.15 8.76
C GLU A 10 3.61 -6.21 10.29
N ALA A 11 3.10 -5.11 10.86
CA ALA A 11 2.70 -5.02 12.27
C ALA A 11 1.40 -5.79 12.60
N LYS A 12 0.84 -6.55 11.64
CA LYS A 12 -0.43 -7.30 11.74
C LYS A 12 -1.61 -6.43 12.16
N SER A 13 -1.53 -5.13 11.84
CA SER A 13 -2.59 -4.16 12.08
C SER A 13 -3.52 -4.11 10.88
N ASP A 14 -4.83 -3.98 11.13
CA ASP A 14 -5.82 -3.87 10.07
C ASP A 14 -6.02 -2.39 9.66
N PRO A 15 -5.49 -1.94 8.49
CA PRO A 15 -5.67 -0.56 8.05
C PRO A 15 -7.13 -0.19 7.81
N LEU A 16 -8.01 -1.15 7.46
CA LEU A 16 -9.44 -0.88 7.26
C LEU A 16 -10.13 -0.52 8.57
N ALA A 17 -9.74 -1.16 9.68
CA ALA A 17 -10.20 -0.79 11.01
C ALA A 17 -9.76 0.64 11.38
N TYR A 18 -8.54 1.04 11.01
CA TYR A 18 -8.08 2.43 11.20
C TYR A 18 -8.88 3.42 10.36
N PHE A 19 -9.16 3.10 9.09
CA PHE A 19 -9.97 3.95 8.22
C PHE A 19 -11.37 4.17 8.80
N ALA A 20 -12.03 3.09 9.25
CA ALA A 20 -13.34 3.17 9.88
C ALA A 20 -13.32 3.96 11.20
N LYS A 21 -12.27 3.78 12.02
CA LYS A 21 -12.11 4.46 13.30
C LYS A 21 -11.79 5.95 13.15
N TYR A 22 -11.09 6.34 12.09
CA TYR A 22 -10.63 7.70 11.86
C TYR A 22 -10.91 8.16 10.42
N PRO A 23 -12.19 8.35 10.05
CA PRO A 23 -12.55 8.70 8.69
C PRO A 23 -11.94 10.06 8.28
N GLY A 24 -11.45 10.13 7.05
CA GLY A 24 -10.84 11.34 6.46
C GLY A 24 -9.44 11.69 6.98
N ARG A 25 -8.83 10.87 7.84
CA ARG A 25 -7.58 11.23 8.54
C ARG A 25 -6.29 10.96 7.74
N PHE A 26 -6.38 10.17 6.67
CA PHE A 26 -5.22 9.62 5.94
C PHE A 26 -5.16 10.08 4.47
N PRO A 27 -4.92 11.38 4.18
CA PRO A 27 -4.80 11.87 2.81
C PRO A 27 -3.57 11.40 2.04
N LEU A 28 -2.56 10.88 2.73
CA LEU A 28 -1.29 10.41 2.17
C LEU A 28 -1.08 8.98 2.64
N VAL A 29 -0.76 8.06 1.74
CA VAL A 29 -0.46 6.67 2.08
C VAL A 29 0.80 6.17 1.38
N HIS A 30 1.62 5.42 2.10
CA HIS A 30 2.69 4.65 1.47
C HIS A 30 2.16 3.27 1.07
N VAL A 31 2.57 2.84 -0.13
CA VAL A 31 2.15 1.60 -0.78
C VAL A 31 3.39 0.73 -0.95
N LYS A 32 3.59 -0.22 -0.02
CA LYS A 32 4.68 -1.21 -0.03
C LYS A 32 4.12 -2.60 0.14
N ASP A 33 4.68 -3.58 -0.54
CA ASP A 33 4.18 -4.94 -0.51
C ASP A 33 5.23 -5.90 0.04
N PHE A 34 4.76 -7.03 0.56
CA PHE A 34 5.59 -8.05 1.18
C PHE A 34 5.23 -9.40 0.58
N ASP A 35 6.25 -10.22 0.31
CA ASP A 35 6.03 -11.59 -0.12
C ASP A 35 5.56 -12.46 1.07
N LYS A 36 5.33 -13.75 0.81
CA LYS A 36 4.89 -14.72 1.83
C LYS A 36 5.91 -14.99 2.95
N ASN A 37 7.13 -14.48 2.84
CA ASN A 37 8.21 -14.64 3.81
C ASN A 37 8.52 -13.31 4.54
N ASP A 38 7.60 -12.34 4.48
CA ASP A 38 7.74 -11.01 5.08
C ASP A 38 8.93 -10.22 4.49
N MET A 39 9.33 -10.53 3.25
CA MET A 39 10.35 -9.78 2.52
C MET A 39 9.67 -8.76 1.61
N MET A 40 10.14 -7.51 1.68
CA MET A 40 9.60 -6.45 0.82
C MET A 40 9.77 -6.78 -0.67
N THR A 41 8.73 -6.53 -1.46
CA THR A 41 8.68 -6.83 -2.89
C THR A 41 7.92 -5.72 -3.62
N GLU A 42 7.94 -5.77 -4.95
CA GLU A 42 7.22 -4.85 -5.81
C GLU A 42 5.71 -4.94 -5.56
N VAL A 43 5.04 -3.77 -5.56
CA VAL A 43 3.60 -3.67 -5.31
C VAL A 43 2.84 -4.51 -6.32
N GLY A 44 2.00 -5.42 -5.82
CA GLY A 44 1.24 -6.39 -6.61
C GLY A 44 1.93 -7.73 -6.82
N SER A 45 3.17 -7.90 -6.36
CA SER A 45 3.87 -9.19 -6.32
C SER A 45 3.83 -9.83 -4.93
N GLY A 46 3.34 -9.11 -3.92
CA GLY A 46 3.22 -9.58 -2.56
C GLY A 46 1.83 -10.07 -2.20
N VAL A 47 1.51 -9.99 -0.91
CA VAL A 47 0.31 -10.58 -0.30
C VAL A 47 -0.73 -9.55 0.14
N ILE A 48 -0.43 -8.25 0.03
CA ILE A 48 -1.36 -7.21 0.47
C ILE A 48 -2.49 -7.03 -0.57
N ASP A 49 -3.74 -7.12 -0.09
CA ASP A 49 -4.92 -6.89 -0.93
C ASP A 49 -5.18 -5.39 -1.16
N TRP A 50 -4.41 -4.81 -2.08
CA TRP A 50 -4.55 -3.39 -2.46
C TRP A 50 -5.92 -3.03 -3.00
N LYS A 51 -6.60 -3.98 -3.66
CA LYS A 51 -7.94 -3.73 -4.18
C LYS A 51 -8.92 -3.50 -3.02
N ALA A 52 -8.90 -4.36 -2.01
CA ALA A 52 -9.74 -4.22 -0.83
C ALA A 52 -9.43 -2.93 -0.03
N ILE A 53 -8.14 -2.59 0.10
CA ILE A 53 -7.71 -1.38 0.80
C ILE A 53 -8.17 -0.11 0.06
N PHE A 54 -7.91 -0.01 -1.24
CA PHE A 54 -8.24 1.18 -2.02
C PHE A 54 -9.74 1.33 -2.29
N ALA A 55 -10.52 0.26 -2.26
CA ALA A 55 -11.98 0.33 -2.26
C ALA A 55 -12.55 1.10 -1.04
N LYS A 56 -11.72 1.38 -0.02
CA LYS A 56 -12.05 2.19 1.17
C LYS A 56 -11.34 3.55 1.20
N ALA A 57 -10.74 3.98 0.07
CA ALA A 57 -10.01 5.24 -0.02
C ALA A 57 -10.84 6.46 0.38
N ASP A 58 -12.13 6.50 0.01
CA ASP A 58 -13.04 7.60 0.37
C ASP A 58 -13.25 7.71 1.89
N ILE A 59 -13.37 6.57 2.59
CA ILE A 59 -13.53 6.54 4.05
C ILE A 59 -12.23 7.02 4.71
N ALA A 60 -11.08 6.54 4.24
CA ALA A 60 -9.77 6.93 4.74
C ALA A 60 -9.43 8.41 4.45
N GLY A 61 -10.01 8.97 3.38
CA GLY A 61 -9.73 10.30 2.86
C GLY A 61 -8.47 10.37 1.99
N ILE A 62 -8.07 9.27 1.35
CA ILE A 62 -6.81 9.18 0.58
C ILE A 62 -6.86 10.08 -0.64
N LYS A 63 -5.78 10.84 -0.85
CA LYS A 63 -5.58 11.74 -2.01
C LYS A 63 -4.32 11.42 -2.78
N HIS A 64 -3.28 10.92 -2.11
CA HIS A 64 -2.01 10.58 -2.73
C HIS A 64 -1.53 9.20 -2.27
N TYR A 65 -0.99 8.46 -3.22
CA TYR A 65 -0.43 7.13 -3.05
C TYR A 65 1.05 7.21 -3.41
N PHE A 66 1.93 6.92 -2.46
CA PHE A 66 3.38 6.92 -2.65
C PHE A 66 3.88 5.49 -2.66
N VAL A 67 4.38 5.04 -3.80
CA VAL A 67 5.04 3.74 -3.86
C VAL A 67 6.38 3.83 -3.14
N GLU A 68 6.61 2.92 -2.21
CA GLU A 68 7.89 2.81 -1.51
C GLU A 68 8.36 1.35 -1.51
N HIS A 69 9.64 1.18 -1.81
CA HIS A 69 10.39 -0.05 -1.62
C HIS A 69 11.73 0.40 -1.04
N ASP A 70 12.03 -0.02 0.20
CA ASP A 70 13.08 0.60 1.02
C ASP A 70 14.48 0.21 0.55
N GLN A 71 14.64 -1.04 0.09
CA GLN A 71 15.93 -1.59 -0.34
C GLN A 71 15.81 -2.45 -1.62
N PRO A 72 15.29 -1.91 -2.74
CA PRO A 72 15.17 -2.65 -3.98
C PRO A 72 16.54 -2.92 -4.57
N MET A 73 16.78 -4.17 -4.99
CA MET A 73 17.99 -4.54 -5.71
C MET A 73 18.14 -3.77 -7.03
N MET A 74 17.03 -3.59 -7.74
CA MET A 74 16.95 -2.86 -9.02
C MET A 74 15.88 -1.75 -8.89
N PRO A 75 16.22 -0.55 -8.39
CA PRO A 75 15.24 0.48 -8.03
C PRO A 75 14.31 0.90 -9.18
N LEU A 76 14.85 1.08 -10.39
CA LEU A 76 14.08 1.49 -11.56
C LEU A 76 13.13 0.40 -12.07
N GLU A 77 13.57 -0.86 -12.05
CA GLU A 77 12.71 -1.98 -12.42
C GLU A 77 11.62 -2.21 -11.38
N SER A 78 11.97 -2.07 -10.10
CA SER A 78 11.05 -2.19 -8.97
C SER A 78 9.91 -1.17 -9.09
N ILE A 79 10.24 0.12 -9.26
CA ILE A 79 9.21 1.15 -9.38
C ILE A 79 8.36 0.99 -10.64
N GLN A 80 8.95 0.53 -11.75
CA GLN A 80 8.23 0.28 -13.00
C GLN A 80 7.20 -0.86 -12.84
N LYS A 81 7.57 -1.96 -12.17
CA LYS A 81 6.65 -3.07 -11.89
C LYS A 81 5.51 -2.64 -10.98
N SER A 82 5.84 -1.97 -9.87
CA SER A 82 4.84 -1.45 -8.92
C SER A 82 3.85 -0.50 -9.61
N TYR A 83 4.36 0.44 -10.42
CA TYR A 83 3.52 1.34 -11.21
C TYR A 83 2.62 0.58 -12.19
N ALA A 84 3.17 -0.38 -12.93
CA ALA A 84 2.42 -1.15 -13.93
C ALA A 84 1.27 -1.97 -13.31
N TYR A 85 1.43 -2.45 -12.08
CA TYR A 85 0.34 -3.07 -11.32
C TYR A 85 -0.73 -2.02 -10.94
N LEU A 86 -0.32 -0.93 -10.30
CA LEU A 86 -1.22 0.11 -9.80
C LEU A 86 -2.02 0.81 -10.90
N GLU A 87 -1.40 1.08 -12.05
CA GLU A 87 -2.05 1.68 -13.22
C GLU A 87 -3.23 0.83 -13.73
N LYS A 88 -3.09 -0.49 -13.64
CA LYS A 88 -4.10 -1.46 -14.11
C LYS A 88 -5.10 -1.85 -13.04
N LEU A 89 -4.80 -1.56 -11.78
CA LEU A 89 -5.66 -1.91 -10.66
C LEU A 89 -7.00 -1.19 -10.78
N ARG A 90 -8.09 -1.94 -10.55
CA ARG A 90 -9.47 -1.42 -10.52
C ARG A 90 -10.12 -1.89 -9.23
N PHE A 91 -10.68 -0.96 -8.47
CA PHE A 91 -11.26 -1.16 -7.14
C PHE A 91 -12.53 -0.35 -6.98
#